data_AF-A0A850EFW0-F1
#
_entry.id   AF-A0A850EFW0-F1
#
_cell.length_a   1.000
_cell.length_b   1.000
_cell.length_c   1.000
_cell.angle_alpha   90.00
_cell.angle_beta   90.00
_cell.angle_gamma   90.00
#
_symmetry.space_group_name_H-M   'P 1'
#
loop_
_entity.id
_entity.type
_entity.pdbx_description
1 polymer ?
#
loop_
_entity_poly.entity_id
_entity_poly.type
_entity_poly.pdbx_seq_one_letter_code
_entity_poly.pdbx_strand_id
1 'polypeptide(L)' 'MAKNLDANRAKETGTHEAGHSLGLEHSNTTNAIMRATGWIYGTYPIQDDWDGIKAIYQ' A
#
# COMPACT_ATOMS: atom_id res chain seq x y z
N MET A 1 1.15 14.93 18.44
CA MET A 1 2.57 14.60 18.15
C MET A 1 2.63 14.09 16.72
N ALA A 2 3.36 14.75 15.82
CA ALA A 2 3.62 14.15 14.50
C ALA A 2 4.44 12.88 14.74
N LYS A 3 3.94 11.72 14.31
CA LYS A 3 4.74 10.50 14.33
C LYS A 3 5.98 10.77 13.47
N ASN A 4 7.18 10.68 14.05
CA ASN A 4 8.43 10.70 13.29
C ASN A 4 8.49 9.40 12.47
N LEU A 5 7.84 9.38 11.32
CA LEU A 5 7.95 8.33 10.32
C LEU A 5 9.28 8.54 9.59
N ASP A 6 10.08 7.47 9.46
CA ASP A 6 11.19 7.51 8.52
C ASP A 6 10.67 7.63 7.07
N ALA A 7 11.54 8.07 6.16
CA ALA A 7 11.15 8.39 4.79
C ALA A 7 10.50 7.21 4.04
N ASN A 8 10.87 5.97 4.36
CA ASN A 8 10.28 4.79 3.72
C ASN A 8 8.87 4.55 4.26
N ARG A 9 8.66 4.65 5.57
CA ARG A 9 7.31 4.55 6.15
C ARG A 9 6.38 5.64 5.65
N ALA A 10 6.87 6.87 5.47
CA ALA A 10 6.07 7.97 4.91
C ALA A 10 5.64 7.67 3.46
N LYS A 11 6.56 7.15 2.63
CA LYS A 11 6.25 6.74 1.25
C LYS A 11 5.30 5.55 1.19
N GLU A 12 5.55 4.52 1.99
CA GLU A 12 4.70 3.33 2.07
C GLU A 12 3.26 3.72 2.46
N THR A 13 3.09 4.54 3.50
CA THR A 13 1.77 5.06 3.89
C THR A 13 1.15 5.88 2.76
N GLY A 14 1.89 6.78 2.10
CA GLY A 14 1.37 7.55 0.98
C GLY A 14 0.87 6.67 -0.17
N THR A 15 1.62 5.63 -0.54
CA THR A 15 1.23 4.68 -1.59
C THR A 15 0.02 3.84 -1.17
N HIS A 16 -0.05 3.40 0.09
CA HIS A 16 -1.18 2.65 0.65
C HIS A 16 -2.50 3.44 0.58
N GLU A 17 -2.50 4.68 1.07
CA GLU A 17 -3.70 5.53 1.06
C GLU A 17 -4.09 5.97 -0.36
N ALA A 18 -3.12 6.11 -1.26
CA ALA A 18 -3.39 6.31 -2.68
C ALA A 18 -4.09 5.08 -3.29
N GLY A 19 -3.69 3.86 -2.90
CA GLY A 19 -4.38 2.63 -3.29
C GLY A 19 -5.85 2.61 -2.87
N HIS A 20 -6.15 2.98 -1.63
CA HIS A 20 -7.54 3.15 -1.18
C HIS A 20 -8.30 4.21 -1.98
N SER A 21 -7.65 5.33 -2.28
CA SER A 21 -8.26 6.39 -3.11
C SER A 21 -8.57 5.93 -4.54
N LEU A 22 -7.86 4.90 -5.03
CA LEU A 22 -8.09 4.23 -6.31
C LEU A 22 -9.03 3.01 -6.22
N GLY A 23 -9.58 2.73 -5.04
CA GLY A 23 -10.57 1.66 -4.85
C GLY A 23 -10.02 0.30 -4.43
N LEU A 24 -8.73 0.19 -4.07
CA LEU A 24 -8.19 -1.05 -3.50
C LEU A 24 -8.64 -1.22 -2.04
N GLU A 25 -9.03 -2.45 -1.67
CA GLU A 25 -9.20 -2.86 -0.27
C GLU A 25 -7.88 -3.39 0.30
N HIS A 26 -7.87 -3.70 1.60
CA HIS A 26 -6.71 -4.33 2.22
C HIS A 26 -6.41 -5.70 1.59
N SER A 27 -5.12 -6.02 1.47
CA SER A 27 -4.63 -7.31 1.03
C SER A 27 -4.23 -8.21 2.20
N ASN A 28 -4.47 -9.52 2.03
CA ASN A 28 -3.95 -10.57 2.92
C ASN A 28 -2.52 -10.99 2.54
N THR A 29 -1.97 -10.49 1.43
CA THR A 29 -0.60 -10.75 1.02
C THR A 29 0.36 -10.00 1.95
N THR A 30 1.19 -10.74 2.70
CA THR A 30 2.08 -10.22 3.76
C THR A 30 3.03 -9.11 3.32
N ASN A 31 3.29 -8.98 2.02
CA ASN A 31 4.28 -8.06 1.45
C ASN A 31 3.61 -7.02 0.53
N ALA A 32 2.28 -6.99 0.46
CA ALA A 32 1.54 -6.04 -0.37
C ALA A 32 1.56 -4.64 0.25
N ILE A 33 1.60 -3.61 -0.59
CA ILE A 33 1.44 -2.23 -0.11
C ILE A 33 0.10 -2.09 0.60
N MET A 34 -0.94 -2.79 0.13
CA MET A 34 -2.27 -2.77 0.74
C MET A 34 -2.42 -3.63 2.01
N ARG A 35 -1.33 -4.11 2.63
CA ARG A 35 -1.42 -4.91 3.87
C ARG A 35 -2.12 -4.12 4.99
N ALA A 36 -3.09 -4.75 5.66
CA ALA A 36 -3.92 -4.10 6.68
C ALA A 36 -3.16 -3.60 7.93
N THR A 37 -2.07 -4.27 8.31
CA THR A 37 -1.37 -3.97 9.58
C THR A 37 0.14 -4.08 9.45
N GLY A 38 0.86 -3.12 10.05
CA GLY A 38 2.32 -3.13 10.13
C GLY A 38 3.00 -2.70 8.84
N TRP A 39 4.23 -2.19 8.97
CA TRP A 39 5.02 -1.76 7.81
C TRP A 39 5.74 -2.93 7.15
N ILE A 40 5.72 -2.95 5.82
CA ILE A 40 6.51 -3.85 4.98
C ILE A 40 7.88 -3.24 4.61
N TYR A 41 8.07 -1.92 4.85
CA TYR A 41 9.25 -1.14 4.45
C TYR A 41 9.53 -1.13 2.94
N GLY A 42 8.53 -1.51 2.15
CA GLY A 42 8.51 -1.41 0.69
C GLY A 42 7.81 -0.13 0.27
N THR A 43 8.35 0.56 -0.75
CA THR A 43 7.77 1.82 -1.25
C THR A 43 7.09 1.69 -2.62
N TYR A 44 7.07 0.48 -3.19
CA TYR A 44 6.53 0.20 -4.51
C TYR A 44 5.50 -0.93 -4.47
N PRO A 45 4.43 -0.87 -5.29
CA PRO A 45 3.43 -1.92 -5.36
C PRO A 45 4.02 -3.23 -5.90
N ILE A 46 3.54 -4.36 -5.37
CA ILE A 46 3.87 -5.70 -5.87
C ILE A 46 2.78 -6.20 -6.82
N GLN A 47 2.94 -7.43 -7.32
CA GLN A 47 2.00 -8.01 -8.29
C GLN A 47 0.55 -8.03 -7.78
N ASP A 48 0.33 -8.36 -6.50
CA ASP A 48 -0.98 -8.35 -5.86
C ASP A 48 -1.69 -6.98 -5.95
N ASP A 49 -0.96 -5.90 -5.67
CA ASP A 49 -1.47 -4.53 -5.78
C ASP A 49 -1.79 -4.16 -7.25
N TRP A 50 -0.93 -4.57 -8.18
CA TRP A 50 -1.15 -4.34 -9.62
C TRP A 50 -2.34 -5.12 -10.16
N ASP A 51 -2.52 -6.38 -9.74
CA ASP A 51 -3.65 -7.20 -10.15
C ASP A 51 -4.96 -6.61 -9.63
N GLY A 52 -4.97 -6.06 -8.42
CA GLY A 52 -6.10 -5.29 -7.89
C GLY A 52 -6.46 -4.06 -8.74
N ILE A 53 -5.47 -3.25 -9.12
CA ILE A 53 -5.71 -2.06 -9.97
C ILE A 53 -6.25 -2.48 -11.34
N LYS A 54 -5.68 -3.54 -11.93
CA LYS A 54 -6.15 -4.06 -13.21
C LYS A 54 -7.60 -4.55 -13.10
N ALA A 55 -7.96 -5.27 -12.04
CA ALA A 55 -9.33 -5.74 -11.84
C ALA A 55 -10.38 -4.61 -11.78
N ILE A 56 -9.99 -3.39 -11.38
CA ILE A 56 -10.88 -2.22 -11.33
C ILE A 56 -10.95 -1.48 -12.67
N TYR A 57 -9.83 -1.40 -13.41
CA TYR A 57 -9.69 -0.45 -14.52
C TYR A 57 -9.30 -1.06 -15.88
N GLN A 58 -9.06 -2.37 -15.99
CA GLN A 58 -8.70 -3.08 -17.22
C GLN A 58 -9.58 -4.32 -17.44
#